data_AF-A0A973PHB8-F1
#
_entry.id   AF-A0A973PHB8-F1
#
_cell.length_a   1.000
_cell.length_b   1.000
_cell.length_c   1.000
_cell.angle_alpha   90.00
_cell.angle_beta   90.00
_cell.angle_gamma   90.00
#
_symmetry.space_group_name_H-M   'P 1'
#
loop_
_entity.id
_entity.type
_entity.pdbx_description
1 polymer ?
#
loop_
_entity_poly.entity_id
_entity_poly.type
_entity_poly.pdbx_seq_one_letter_code
_entity_poly.pdbx_strand_id
1 'polypeptide(L)'
;PGPGDPGKPTGTRANVLGEYGGLGLPLIGHTWSGGGWGYAVEPDPEALTTRYVDMTKQLERLHACDGLSAAIYTQTTDVETELNGLMTYDRAITKPDVKRVREANKALTDAIDPPCT
;
A
#
# COMPACT_ATOMS: atom_id res chain seq x y z
N PRO A 1 -3.76 0.36 -7.82
CA PRO A 1 -4.43 1.07 -6.71
C PRO A 1 -5.73 0.37 -6.31
N GLY A 2 -5.84 0.06 -5.03
CA GLY A 2 -6.97 -0.66 -4.40
C GLY A 2 -7.10 -0.13 -2.96
N PRO A 3 -7.25 -1.00 -1.94
CA PRO A 3 -7.36 -2.45 -2.05
C PRO A 3 -8.66 -2.86 -2.76
N GLY A 4 -8.57 -3.89 -3.61
CA GLY A 4 -9.76 -4.53 -4.18
C GLY A 4 -10.33 -5.54 -3.19
N ASP A 5 -11.63 -5.83 -3.31
CA ASP A 5 -12.29 -6.89 -2.56
C ASP A 5 -12.14 -8.24 -3.31
N PRO A 6 -11.36 -9.21 -2.80
CA PRO A 6 -11.25 -10.53 -3.40
C PRO A 6 -12.46 -11.45 -3.13
N GLY A 7 -13.52 -10.94 -2.48
CA GLY A 7 -14.71 -11.67 -2.05
C GLY A 7 -14.48 -12.47 -0.76
N LYS A 8 -15.49 -13.23 -0.36
CA LYS A 8 -15.41 -14.06 0.86
C LYS A 8 -14.61 -15.35 0.60
N PRO A 9 -13.80 -15.82 1.58
CA PRO A 9 -13.11 -17.09 1.48
C PRO A 9 -14.09 -18.26 1.31
N THR A 10 -13.64 -19.32 0.65
CA THR A 10 -14.41 -20.57 0.50
C THR A 10 -13.90 -21.62 1.48
N GLY A 11 -14.81 -22.12 2.34
CA GLY A 11 -14.48 -23.13 3.34
C GLY A 11 -13.41 -22.63 4.32
N THR A 12 -12.29 -23.35 4.41
CA THR A 12 -11.17 -23.05 5.33
C THR A 12 -9.98 -22.37 4.63
N ARG A 13 -10.16 -21.88 3.40
CA ARG A 13 -9.08 -21.22 2.65
C ARG A 13 -8.84 -19.79 3.17
N ALA A 14 -7.57 -19.41 3.29
CA ALA A 14 -7.19 -18.03 3.47
C ALA A 14 -7.44 -17.24 2.17
N ASN A 15 -7.95 -16.02 2.28
CA ASN A 15 -8.08 -15.10 1.15
C ASN A 15 -7.01 -14.01 1.22
N VAL A 16 -6.28 -13.79 0.13
CA VAL A 16 -5.10 -12.91 0.11
C VAL A 16 -5.20 -11.93 -1.05
N LEU A 17 -5.05 -10.64 -0.75
CA LEU A 17 -4.87 -9.61 -1.76
C LEU A 17 -3.38 -9.54 -2.14
N GLY A 18 -3.02 -10.26 -3.21
CA GLY A 18 -1.64 -10.48 -3.62
C GLY A 18 -0.88 -9.21 -4.02
N GLU A 19 -1.58 -8.17 -4.46
CA GLU A 19 -1.03 -6.84 -4.70
C GLU A 19 -2.09 -5.76 -4.47
N TYR A 20 -1.72 -4.67 -3.79
CA TYR A 20 -2.52 -3.45 -3.72
C TYR A 20 -1.61 -2.22 -3.63
N GLY A 21 -2.22 -1.04 -3.81
CA GLY A 21 -1.49 0.21 -3.77
C GLY A 21 -0.82 0.52 -5.11
N GLY A 22 0.51 0.65 -5.10
CA GLY A 22 1.27 1.20 -6.20
C GLY A 22 1.04 2.70 -6.37
N LEU A 23 1.22 3.45 -5.28
CA LEU A 23 1.18 4.92 -5.32
C LEU A 23 2.50 5.47 -5.85
N GLY A 24 2.44 6.11 -7.01
CA GLY A 24 3.57 6.77 -7.65
C GLY A 24 3.92 8.08 -6.98
N LEU A 25 5.20 8.32 -6.71
CA LEU A 25 5.71 9.67 -6.40
C LEU A 25 7.08 9.83 -7.09
N PRO A 26 7.12 10.41 -8.29
CA PRO A 26 8.36 10.65 -9.02
C PRO A 26 9.24 11.68 -8.30
N LEU A 27 10.48 11.31 -7.98
CA LEU A 27 11.48 12.22 -7.42
C LEU A 27 12.65 12.34 -8.39
N ILE A 28 12.66 13.43 -9.17
CA ILE A 28 13.70 13.71 -10.16
C ILE A 28 15.08 13.73 -9.48
N GLY A 29 16.08 13.11 -10.14
CA GLY A 29 17.40 12.85 -9.55
C GLY A 29 17.52 11.50 -8.86
N HIS A 30 16.39 10.87 -8.50
CA HIS A 30 16.33 9.55 -7.87
C HIS A 30 15.53 8.51 -8.69
N THR A 31 15.41 8.73 -10.00
CA THR A 31 14.75 7.82 -10.96
C THR A 31 15.78 7.15 -11.87
N TRP A 32 15.46 5.99 -12.46
CA TRP A 32 16.34 5.33 -13.43
C TRP A 32 16.62 6.22 -14.65
N SER A 33 15.55 6.72 -15.31
CA SER A 33 15.61 7.35 -16.64
C SER A 33 15.21 8.82 -16.67
N GLY A 34 15.13 9.50 -15.51
CA GLY A 34 14.65 10.88 -15.44
C GLY A 34 13.12 11.03 -15.57
N GLY A 35 12.39 9.91 -15.55
CA GLY A 35 10.94 9.83 -15.68
C GLY A 35 10.46 8.37 -15.62
N GLY A 36 9.13 8.19 -15.60
CA GLY A 36 8.49 6.88 -15.46
C GLY A 36 7.00 7.01 -15.21
N TRP A 37 6.36 5.90 -14.84
CA TRP A 37 4.93 5.79 -14.59
C TRP A 37 4.65 5.21 -13.20
N GLY A 38 3.45 5.42 -12.66
CA GLY A 38 2.97 4.78 -11.44
C GLY A 38 1.46 4.58 -11.54
N TYR A 39 0.90 3.59 -10.83
CA TYR A 39 -0.53 3.26 -10.97
C TYR A 39 -1.47 4.40 -10.56
N ALA A 40 -1.07 5.17 -9.55
CA ALA A 40 -1.73 6.42 -9.19
C ALA A 40 -0.66 7.40 -8.71
N VAL A 41 -0.44 8.49 -9.43
CA VAL A 41 0.61 9.47 -9.09
C VAL A 41 0.08 10.45 -8.06
N GLU A 42 0.81 10.56 -6.96
CA GLU A 42 0.55 11.47 -5.86
C GLU A 42 1.39 12.75 -6.03
N PRO A 43 0.84 13.92 -5.65
CA PRO A 43 1.52 15.20 -5.84
C PRO A 43 2.72 15.40 -4.91
N ASP A 44 2.70 14.79 -3.73
CA ASP A 44 3.71 14.98 -2.69
C ASP A 44 3.72 13.81 -1.68
N PRO A 45 4.74 13.74 -0.79
CA PRO A 45 4.83 12.75 0.28
C PRO A 45 3.62 12.68 1.22
N GLU A 46 2.95 13.81 1.47
CA GLU A 46 1.84 13.90 2.42
C GLU A 46 0.57 13.26 1.83
N ALA A 47 0.27 13.54 0.57
CA ALA A 47 -0.81 12.90 -0.19
C ALA A 47 -0.57 11.39 -0.32
N LEU A 48 0.66 10.97 -0.64
CA LEU A 48 1.04 9.56 -0.70
C LEU A 48 0.82 8.87 0.65
N THR A 49 1.28 9.48 1.74
CA THR A 49 1.11 8.93 3.09
C THR A 49 -0.37 8.83 3.46
N THR A 50 -1.14 9.88 3.22
CA THR A 50 -2.58 9.92 3.52
C THR A 50 -3.31 8.81 2.78
N ARG A 51 -3.06 8.65 1.48
CA ARG A 51 -3.69 7.61 0.68
C ARG A 51 -3.25 6.20 1.07
N TYR A 52 -1.99 6.01 1.48
CA TYR A 52 -1.53 4.74 2.06
C TYR A 52 -2.33 4.38 3.33
N VAL A 53 -2.47 5.34 4.25
CA VAL A 53 -3.22 5.16 5.50
C VAL A 53 -4.68 4.85 5.22
N ASP A 54 -5.31 5.54 4.27
CA ASP A 54 -6.71 5.27 3.90
C ASP A 54 -6.92 3.91 3.24
N MET A 55 -5.96 3.45 2.43
CA MET A 55 -5.97 2.06 1.93
C MET A 55 -5.83 1.05 3.06
N THR A 56 -5.05 1.35 4.10
CA THR A 56 -4.89 0.46 5.27
C THR A 56 -6.19 0.35 6.06
N LYS A 57 -6.94 1.44 6.24
CA LYS A 57 -8.29 1.40 6.84
C LYS A 57 -9.29 0.56 6.01
N GLN A 58 -9.18 0.62 4.68
CA GLN A 58 -10.00 -0.23 3.82
C GLN A 58 -9.65 -1.72 4.00
N LEU A 59 -8.37 -2.05 4.22
CA LEU A 59 -7.97 -3.42 4.57
C LEU A 59 -8.55 -3.87 5.91
N GLU A 60 -8.62 -3.00 6.91
CA GLU A 60 -9.26 -3.32 8.20
C GLU A 60 -10.72 -3.72 8.00
N ARG A 61 -11.46 -2.98 7.16
CA ARG A 61 -12.84 -3.31 6.79
C ARG A 61 -12.95 -4.64 6.05
N LEU A 62 -12.10 -4.88 5.04
CA LEU A 62 -12.08 -6.13 4.28
C LEU A 62 -11.72 -7.34 5.17
N HIS A 63 -10.83 -7.15 6.13
CA HIS A 63 -10.52 -8.17 7.13
C HIS A 63 -11.74 -8.46 8.01
N ALA A 64 -12.36 -7.43 8.59
CA ALA A 64 -13.50 -7.54 9.50
C ALA A 64 -14.75 -8.17 8.84
N CYS A 65 -14.99 -7.89 7.56
CA CYS A 65 -16.29 -8.13 6.92
C CYS A 65 -16.27 -9.19 5.84
N ASP A 66 -15.13 -9.30 5.14
CA ASP A 66 -14.98 -10.15 3.96
C ASP A 66 -13.97 -11.27 4.20
N GLY A 67 -13.39 -11.35 5.41
CA GLY A 67 -12.50 -12.43 5.83
C GLY A 67 -11.15 -12.38 5.13
N LEU A 68 -10.70 -11.18 4.71
CA LEU A 68 -9.37 -10.98 4.15
C LEU A 68 -8.32 -11.41 5.20
N SER A 69 -7.43 -12.31 4.80
CA SER A 69 -6.43 -12.90 5.69
C SER A 69 -5.05 -12.23 5.57
N ALA A 70 -4.72 -11.68 4.39
CA ALA A 70 -3.49 -10.93 4.17
C ALA A 70 -3.61 -9.99 2.96
N ALA A 71 -2.76 -8.97 2.90
CA ALA A 71 -2.61 -8.08 1.77
C ALA A 71 -1.15 -7.68 1.58
N ILE A 72 -0.68 -7.56 0.33
CA ILE A 72 0.70 -7.23 0.01
C ILE A 72 0.73 -5.90 -0.75
N TYR A 73 1.41 -4.90 -0.17
CA TYR A 73 1.60 -3.62 -0.84
C TYR A 73 2.66 -3.77 -1.94
N THR A 74 2.29 -3.43 -3.17
CA THR A 74 3.24 -3.29 -4.27
C THR A 74 3.64 -1.81 -4.37
N GLN A 75 4.91 -1.42 -4.25
CA GLN A 75 6.13 -2.21 -4.04
C GLN A 75 7.11 -1.48 -3.09
N THR A 76 8.20 -2.14 -2.69
CA THR A 76 9.17 -1.57 -1.73
C THR A 76 10.00 -0.45 -2.33
N THR A 77 10.48 -0.59 -3.57
CA THR A 77 11.37 0.37 -4.24
C THR A 77 10.86 0.66 -5.64
N ASP A 78 11.15 1.84 -6.18
CA ASP A 78 10.98 2.05 -7.62
C ASP A 78 11.85 1.05 -8.39
N VAL A 79 11.33 0.56 -9.51
CA VAL A 79 12.02 -0.40 -10.38
C VAL A 79 11.98 0.14 -11.80
N GLU A 80 13.15 0.45 -12.37
CA GLU A 80 13.26 0.99 -13.72
C GLU A 80 12.34 2.21 -13.93
N THR A 81 11.30 2.04 -14.76
CA THR A 81 10.33 3.09 -15.07
C THR A 81 9.09 3.06 -14.18
N GLU A 82 8.95 2.09 -13.28
CA GLU A 82 7.84 1.98 -12.34
C GLU A 82 8.18 2.70 -11.02
N LEU A 83 7.51 3.84 -10.80
CA LEU A 83 7.85 4.83 -9.77
C LEU A 83 6.92 4.79 -8.53
N ASN A 84 6.30 3.64 -8.29
CA ASN A 84 5.33 3.41 -7.22
C ASN A 84 5.91 2.68 -5.99
N GLY A 85 7.23 2.69 -5.85
CA GLY A 85 7.90 2.18 -4.66
C GLY A 85 7.75 3.10 -3.46
N LEU A 86 7.73 2.51 -2.27
CA LEU A 86 7.86 3.24 -1.01
C LEU A 86 9.22 3.94 -0.87
N MET A 87 10.23 3.48 -1.61
CA MET A 87 11.55 4.09 -1.69
C MET A 87 11.89 4.44 -3.14
N THR A 88 12.75 5.42 -3.33
CA THR A 88 13.31 5.74 -4.64
C THR A 88 14.12 4.61 -5.26
N TYR A 89 14.42 4.72 -6.56
CA TYR A 89 15.14 3.71 -7.33
C TYR A 89 16.50 3.36 -6.71
N ASP A 90 17.22 4.38 -6.25
CA ASP A 90 18.52 4.29 -5.58
C ASP A 90 18.43 3.95 -4.07
N ARG A 91 17.22 3.78 -3.52
CA ARG A 91 16.94 3.57 -2.09
C ARG A 91 17.43 4.70 -1.18
N ALA A 92 17.72 5.88 -1.73
CA ALA A 92 18.21 7.02 -0.95
C ALA A 92 17.09 7.70 -0.14
N ILE A 93 15.86 7.67 -0.64
CA ILE A 93 14.71 8.37 -0.02
C ILE A 93 13.57 7.38 0.19
N THR A 94 13.08 7.32 1.43
CA THR A 94 11.77 6.74 1.75
C THR A 94 10.72 7.83 1.56
N LYS A 95 9.75 7.56 0.67
CA LYS A 95 8.78 8.54 0.18
C LYS A 95 7.67 8.89 1.19
N PRO A 96 7.00 7.92 1.85
CA PRO A 96 5.98 8.25 2.85
C PRO A 96 6.59 8.63 4.21
N ASP A 97 5.76 9.21 5.07
CA ASP A 97 6.04 9.26 6.51
C ASP A 97 5.99 7.84 7.10
N VAL A 98 7.18 7.32 7.43
CA VAL A 98 7.38 5.98 8.01
C VAL A 98 6.63 5.80 9.33
N LYS A 99 6.52 6.85 10.15
CA LYS A 99 5.84 6.75 11.44
C LYS A 99 4.34 6.52 11.23
N ARG A 100 3.72 7.29 10.35
CA ARG A 100 2.28 7.15 10.03
C ARG A 100 1.97 5.80 9.37
N VAL A 101 2.82 5.36 8.43
CA VAL A 101 2.73 4.03 7.81
C VAL A 101 2.81 2.92 8.87
N ARG A 102 3.78 3.02 9.79
CA ARG A 102 3.95 2.05 10.88
C ARG A 102 2.74 2.02 11.81
N GLU A 103 2.22 3.18 12.19
CA GLU A 103 1.05 3.29 13.07
C GLU A 103 -0.19 2.66 12.44
N ALA A 104 -0.45 2.93 11.15
CA ALA A 104 -1.55 2.32 10.41
C ALA A 104 -1.41 0.79 10.29
N ASN A 105 -0.23 0.30 9.91
CA ASN A 105 0.01 -1.14 9.81
C ASN A 105 -0.12 -1.84 11.16
N LYS A 106 0.35 -1.20 12.24
CA LYS A 106 0.22 -1.73 13.60
C LYS A 106 -1.24 -1.82 14.04
N ALA A 107 -2.04 -0.79 13.76
CA ALA A 107 -3.48 -0.79 14.07
C ALA A 107 -4.19 -1.96 13.37
N LEU A 108 -3.91 -2.18 12.09
CA LEU A 108 -4.45 -3.31 11.33
C LEU A 108 -4.05 -4.66 11.93
N THR A 109 -2.76 -4.87 12.26
CA THR A 109 -2.28 -6.18 12.73
C THR A 109 -2.58 -6.49 14.19
N ASP A 110 -2.81 -5.48 15.02
CA ASP A 110 -3.18 -5.66 16.43
C ASP A 110 -4.68 -6.00 16.58
N ALA A 111 -5.50 -5.79 15.54
CA ALA A 111 -6.93 -6.11 15.51
C ALA A 111 -7.17 -7.54 15.03
N ILE A 112 -7.16 -8.52 15.95
CA ILE A 112 -7.28 -9.96 15.61
C ILE A 112 -8.70 -10.38 15.19
N ASP A 113 -9.75 -9.67 15.66
CA ASP A 113 -11.15 -9.92 15.30
C ASP A 113 -11.97 -8.60 15.37
N PRO A 114 -11.70 -7.61 14.53
CA PRO A 114 -12.41 -6.34 14.59
C PRO A 114 -13.89 -6.54 14.23
N PRO A 115 -14.82 -5.82 14.91
CA PRO A 115 -16.22 -5.84 14.51
C PRO A 115 -16.35 -5.28 13.10
N CYS A 116 -17.23 -5.89 12.31
CA CYS A 116 -17.56 -5.39 10.98
C CYS A 116 -18.39 -4.10 11.08
N THR A 117 -17.72 -2.95 11.22
CA THR A 117 -18.34 -1.60 11.28
C THR A 117 -18.12 -0.80 10.02
#